data_AF-A0A733GDP3-F1
#
_entry.id   AF-A0A733GDP3-F1
#
_cell.length_a   1.000
_cell.length_b   1.000
_cell.length_c   1.000
_cell.angle_alpha   90.00
_cell.angle_beta   90.00
_cell.angle_gamma   90.00
#
_symmetry.space_group_name_H-M   'P 1'
#
loop_
_entity.id
_entity.type
_entity.pdbx_description
1 polymer ?
#
loop_
_entity_poly.entity_id
_entity_poly.type
_entity_poly.pdbx_seq_one_letter_code
_entity_poly.pdbx_strand_id
1 'polypeptide(L)'
;GSYESFKNNNVKFWYPRDFYGDMSNCIAFTAWDSTDYYHGNYVIGGSTNYGSGSGVCFYRNDGGVGHDGGVIGGFTPYRCGESGVKTYQNEVNGISQRCYNLRFIDINPIETYYDGVDLNADYGTPTERQHDYTLAQYAWNNLPTNHIVSNIQAYKTHGVGIWGDGSTGFYRDIYASYSRGAGIFIKGSGKNFKNLTSIQNNAANTPGENQITLDGANIIDGVNIINYTQPTGLAIFAPNSTVTNLNAPSVPSSSIN
;
A
#
# COMPACT_ATOMS: atom_id res chain seq x y z
N GLY A 1 17.27 7.51 13.80
CA GLY A 1 16.60 7.01 15.01
C GLY A 1 15.27 6.44 14.62
N SER A 2 14.69 5.67 15.51
CA SER A 2 13.38 5.08 15.37
C SER A 2 12.49 5.46 16.55
N TYR A 3 11.20 5.48 16.31
CA TYR A 3 10.17 5.60 17.34
C TYR A 3 9.28 4.37 17.26
N GLU A 4 9.11 3.71 18.41
CA GLU A 4 8.22 2.58 18.54
C GLU A 4 7.18 2.88 19.63
N SER A 5 5.91 2.72 19.26
CA SER A 5 4.78 2.75 20.16
C SER A 5 4.24 1.33 20.32
N PHE A 6 4.71 0.65 21.36
CA PHE A 6 4.36 -0.74 21.66
C PHE A 6 3.10 -0.84 22.53
N LYS A 7 2.08 -1.53 22.02
CA LYS A 7 0.79 -1.80 22.67
C LYS A 7 0.06 -0.56 23.21
N ASN A 8 0.12 0.55 22.47
CA ASN A 8 -0.60 1.77 22.85
C ASN A 8 -1.75 2.06 21.90
N ASN A 9 -2.74 2.76 22.43
CA ASN A 9 -3.86 3.33 21.68
C ASN A 9 -3.77 4.85 21.70
N ASN A 10 -4.39 5.51 20.73
CA ASN A 10 -4.54 6.95 20.67
C ASN A 10 -3.21 7.74 20.58
N VAL A 11 -2.15 7.12 20.05
CA VAL A 11 -0.85 7.77 19.88
C VAL A 11 -0.82 8.52 18.55
N LYS A 12 -0.51 9.81 18.60
CA LYS A 12 -0.44 10.66 17.40
C LYS A 12 0.93 11.27 17.26
N PHE A 13 1.61 10.94 16.17
CA PHE A 13 2.89 11.52 15.78
C PHE A 13 2.63 12.68 14.82
N TRP A 14 2.65 13.90 15.34
CA TRP A 14 2.34 15.11 14.58
C TRP A 14 3.60 15.69 13.96
N TYR A 15 3.57 15.89 12.65
CA TYR A 15 4.60 16.58 11.87
C TYR A 15 6.04 16.15 12.22
N PRO A 16 6.39 14.85 12.08
CA PRO A 16 7.79 14.45 12.11
C PRO A 16 8.57 15.30 11.09
N ARG A 17 9.69 15.88 11.51
CA ARG A 17 10.59 16.68 10.67
C ARG A 17 12.02 16.35 11.06
N ASP A 18 12.92 16.39 10.08
CA ASP A 18 14.33 16.02 10.26
C ASP A 18 14.49 14.64 10.92
N PHE A 19 13.54 13.73 10.62
CA PHE A 19 13.52 12.39 11.18
C PHE A 19 14.28 11.45 10.23
N TYR A 20 15.55 11.19 10.55
CA TYR A 20 16.41 10.30 9.78
C TYR A 20 16.38 8.90 10.38
N GLY A 21 15.90 7.92 9.62
CA GLY A 21 15.77 6.52 10.06
C GLY A 21 17.11 5.85 10.35
N ASP A 22 17.08 4.82 11.19
CA ASP A 22 18.22 3.93 11.47
C ASP A 22 18.02 2.54 10.82
N MET A 23 18.53 1.47 11.40
CA MET A 23 18.41 0.11 10.87
C MET A 23 17.00 -0.51 10.99
N SER A 24 16.01 0.24 11.50
CA SER A 24 14.63 -0.21 11.71
C SER A 24 13.61 0.70 10.99
N ASN A 25 12.30 0.48 11.25
CA ASN A 25 11.27 1.41 10.81
C ASN A 25 11.47 2.78 11.47
N CYS A 26 11.20 3.88 10.76
CA CYS A 26 11.30 5.21 11.37
C CYS A 26 10.25 5.39 12.46
N ILE A 27 8.99 5.07 12.18
CA ILE A 27 7.88 5.11 13.13
C ILE A 27 7.15 3.76 13.07
N ALA A 28 6.94 3.11 14.20
CA ALA A 28 6.21 1.84 14.28
C ALA A 28 5.16 1.85 15.40
N PHE A 29 3.97 1.34 15.10
CA PHE A 29 2.93 1.03 16.09
C PHE A 29 2.81 -0.48 16.20
N THR A 30 3.29 -1.03 17.31
CA THR A 30 3.66 -2.45 17.41
C THR A 30 2.85 -3.21 18.46
N ALA A 31 2.65 -4.50 18.23
CA ALA A 31 1.87 -5.39 19.10
C ALA A 31 2.26 -6.87 18.90
N TRP A 32 3.56 -7.16 18.81
CA TRP A 32 4.10 -8.45 18.34
C TRP A 32 3.75 -9.68 19.20
N ASP A 33 3.27 -9.47 20.42
CA ASP A 33 2.99 -10.46 21.46
C ASP A 33 1.62 -10.16 22.12
N SER A 34 0.66 -9.60 21.39
CA SER A 34 -0.71 -9.38 21.87
C SER A 34 -1.74 -9.79 20.83
N THR A 35 -2.79 -10.47 21.28
CA THR A 35 -3.94 -10.82 20.43
C THR A 35 -4.95 -9.67 20.29
N ASP A 36 -4.78 -8.57 21.01
CA ASP A 36 -5.65 -7.40 20.91
C ASP A 36 -5.29 -6.55 19.69
N TYR A 37 -6.28 -5.83 19.16
CA TYR A 37 -6.05 -4.80 18.16
C TYR A 37 -5.90 -3.43 18.81
N TYR A 38 -4.99 -2.63 18.26
CA TYR A 38 -4.72 -1.28 18.71
C TYR A 38 -5.31 -0.25 17.75
N HIS A 39 -5.74 0.89 18.26
CA HIS A 39 -6.54 1.87 17.54
C HIS A 39 -6.16 3.31 17.93
N GLY A 40 -6.63 4.27 17.15
CA GLY A 40 -6.39 5.71 17.35
C GLY A 40 -4.94 6.12 17.07
N ASN A 41 -4.14 5.24 16.47
CA ASN A 41 -2.72 5.48 16.22
C ASN A 41 -2.51 6.14 14.86
N TYR A 42 -1.85 7.30 14.85
CA TYR A 42 -1.65 8.08 13.63
C TYR A 42 -0.24 8.64 13.46
N VAL A 43 0.14 8.81 12.19
CA VAL A 43 1.08 9.84 11.76
C VAL A 43 0.32 10.91 10.99
N ILE A 44 0.54 12.19 11.31
CA ILE A 44 -0.20 13.32 10.74
C ILE A 44 0.77 14.36 10.19
N GLY A 45 0.84 14.47 8.87
CA GLY A 45 1.75 15.34 8.13
C GLY A 45 3.23 15.01 8.35
N GLY A 46 4.12 15.89 7.92
CA GLY A 46 5.57 15.76 8.12
C GLY A 46 6.26 14.78 7.18
N SER A 47 7.46 14.34 7.54
CA SER A 47 8.32 13.47 6.74
C SER A 47 9.22 12.57 7.58
N THR A 48 9.62 11.45 6.97
CA THR A 48 10.74 10.60 7.42
C THR A 48 11.72 10.45 6.28
N ASN A 49 13.02 10.34 6.59
CA ASN A 49 14.09 10.26 5.61
C ASN A 49 14.95 9.03 5.87
N TYR A 50 15.28 8.28 4.82
CA TYR A 50 16.13 7.09 4.91
C TYR A 50 15.55 6.01 5.86
N GLY A 51 16.42 5.35 6.62
CA GLY A 51 16.12 4.16 7.41
C GLY A 51 16.20 2.88 6.58
N SER A 52 16.61 1.77 7.18
CA SER A 52 16.63 0.47 6.50
C SER A 52 15.25 -0.16 6.39
N GLY A 53 14.32 0.19 7.29
CA GLY A 53 12.93 -0.25 7.26
C GLY A 53 12.00 0.73 6.55
N SER A 54 10.74 0.71 6.95
CA SER A 54 9.69 1.58 6.41
C SER A 54 9.61 2.93 7.13
N GLY A 55 9.07 3.95 6.46
CA GLY A 55 8.84 5.26 7.08
C GLY A 55 7.82 5.20 8.22
N VAL A 56 6.68 4.54 7.98
CA VAL A 56 5.70 4.20 9.01
C VAL A 56 5.29 2.75 8.86
N CYS A 57 5.23 1.99 9.94
CA CYS A 57 4.76 0.61 9.92
C CYS A 57 3.71 0.34 11.02
N PHE A 58 2.60 -0.27 10.64
CA PHE A 58 1.54 -0.70 11.56
C PHE A 58 1.56 -2.21 11.73
N TYR A 59 1.46 -2.65 12.98
CA TYR A 59 1.35 -4.05 13.33
C TYR A 59 0.10 -4.21 14.20
N ARG A 60 -0.83 -5.06 13.76
CA ARG A 60 -2.06 -5.40 14.51
C ARG A 60 -2.87 -4.18 14.96
N ASN A 61 -3.04 -3.22 14.06
CA ASN A 61 -3.89 -2.05 14.28
C ASN A 61 -5.22 -2.20 13.53
N ASP A 62 -6.33 -1.92 14.20
CA ASP A 62 -7.67 -1.89 13.61
C ASP A 62 -8.36 -0.57 13.97
N GLY A 63 -8.64 0.26 12.96
CA GLY A 63 -9.36 1.52 13.15
C GLY A 63 -10.85 1.35 13.45
N GLY A 64 -11.38 0.13 13.38
CA GLY A 64 -12.80 -0.18 13.50
C GLY A 64 -13.66 0.57 12.48
N VAL A 65 -14.98 0.59 12.70
CA VAL A 65 -15.93 1.26 11.78
C VAL A 65 -15.63 2.75 11.61
N GLY A 66 -15.09 3.40 12.63
CA GLY A 66 -14.70 4.83 12.59
C GLY A 66 -13.46 5.12 11.75
N HIS A 67 -12.75 4.08 11.32
CA HIS A 67 -11.45 4.16 10.66
C HIS A 67 -10.45 5.01 11.45
N ASP A 68 -10.40 4.78 12.77
CA ASP A 68 -9.60 5.57 13.69
C ASP A 68 -8.16 5.07 13.75
N GLY A 69 -7.35 5.42 12.75
CA GLY A 69 -5.92 5.17 12.71
C GLY A 69 -5.35 5.31 11.30
N GLY A 70 -4.02 5.41 11.18
CA GLY A 70 -3.30 5.38 9.90
C GLY A 70 -2.38 6.58 9.65
N VAL A 71 -2.21 6.97 8.39
CA VAL A 71 -1.32 8.06 7.97
C VAL A 71 -2.11 9.07 7.16
N ILE A 72 -2.12 10.33 7.59
CA ILE A 72 -2.90 11.41 6.96
C ILE A 72 -2.12 12.72 6.85
N GLY A 73 -2.62 13.67 6.05
CA GLY A 73 -2.25 15.09 6.17
C GLY A 73 -0.96 15.51 5.48
N GLY A 74 -0.58 14.86 4.38
CA GLY A 74 0.56 15.26 3.55
C GLY A 74 1.89 14.64 3.98
N PHE A 75 1.86 13.41 4.51
CA PHE A 75 3.08 12.73 4.96
C PHE A 75 3.98 12.34 3.78
N THR A 76 5.27 12.61 3.89
CA THR A 76 6.26 12.38 2.82
C THR A 76 7.39 11.48 3.32
N PRO A 77 7.33 10.16 3.10
CA PRO A 77 8.47 9.28 3.33
C PRO A 77 9.45 9.35 2.15
N TYR A 78 10.71 9.64 2.44
CA TYR A 78 11.77 9.83 1.45
C TYR A 78 12.88 8.80 1.63
N ARG A 79 13.18 8.04 0.56
CA ARG A 79 14.30 7.07 0.50
C ARG A 79 14.32 6.02 1.61
N CYS A 80 13.15 5.59 2.07
CA CYS A 80 13.06 4.46 3.01
C CYS A 80 13.63 3.19 2.37
N GLY A 81 14.37 2.40 3.16
CA GLY A 81 15.06 1.18 2.73
C GLY A 81 14.13 -0.02 2.53
N GLU A 82 12.91 0.03 3.09
CA GLU A 82 11.78 -0.78 2.68
C GLU A 82 10.75 0.09 1.93
N SER A 83 9.56 0.26 2.53
CA SER A 83 8.43 0.96 1.93
C SER A 83 8.19 2.30 2.62
N GLY A 84 7.50 3.24 1.97
CA GLY A 84 7.22 4.54 2.59
C GLY A 84 6.27 4.41 3.79
N VAL A 85 5.14 3.73 3.58
CA VAL A 85 4.18 3.36 4.62
C VAL A 85 3.83 1.89 4.44
N LYS A 86 3.72 1.14 5.55
CA LYS A 86 3.50 -0.30 5.55
C LYS A 86 2.47 -0.75 6.57
N THR A 87 1.62 -1.69 6.19
CA THR A 87 0.95 -2.61 7.13
C THR A 87 1.71 -3.92 7.15
N TYR A 88 2.03 -4.43 8.33
CA TYR A 88 2.78 -5.66 8.41
C TYR A 88 1.94 -6.87 8.00
N GLN A 89 2.57 -7.82 7.30
CA GLN A 89 1.93 -9.03 6.78
C GLN A 89 2.12 -10.23 7.73
N ASN A 90 1.26 -11.23 7.62
CA ASN A 90 1.43 -12.53 8.29
C ASN A 90 1.57 -12.43 9.83
N GLU A 91 2.37 -13.31 10.42
CA GLU A 91 2.53 -13.51 11.85
C GLU A 91 3.92 -13.07 12.34
N VAL A 92 3.96 -12.55 13.57
CA VAL A 92 5.17 -12.43 14.38
C VAL A 92 4.89 -13.18 15.68
N ASN A 93 5.82 -14.05 16.08
CA ASN A 93 5.71 -14.87 17.29
C ASN A 93 4.38 -15.67 17.39
N GLY A 94 3.87 -16.14 16.26
CA GLY A 94 2.62 -16.91 16.20
C GLY A 94 1.35 -16.07 16.36
N ILE A 95 1.43 -14.75 16.24
CA ILE A 95 0.28 -13.85 16.29
C ILE A 95 0.25 -13.01 15.02
N SER A 96 -0.92 -12.94 14.36
CA SER A 96 -1.07 -12.11 13.18
C SER A 96 -0.80 -10.63 13.46
N GLN A 97 -0.08 -9.96 12.57
CA GLN A 97 0.24 -8.53 12.65
C GLN A 97 -0.51 -7.70 11.61
N ARG A 98 -1.50 -8.31 10.95
CA ARG A 98 -2.31 -7.70 9.91
C ARG A 98 -3.12 -6.53 10.46
N CYS A 99 -3.49 -5.60 9.59
CA CYS A 99 -4.17 -4.36 9.97
C CYS A 99 -5.50 -4.20 9.24
N TYR A 100 -6.44 -3.49 9.86
CA TYR A 100 -7.81 -3.33 9.37
C TYR A 100 -8.30 -1.89 9.53
N ASN A 101 -9.20 -1.46 8.64
CA ASN A 101 -9.94 -0.21 8.73
C ASN A 101 -9.09 1.07 8.91
N LEU A 102 -7.82 1.09 8.53
CA LEU A 102 -6.98 2.29 8.62
C LEU A 102 -7.20 3.27 7.45
N ARG A 103 -6.78 4.53 7.67
CA ARG A 103 -6.83 5.62 6.69
C ARG A 103 -5.41 5.93 6.19
N PHE A 104 -5.23 5.87 4.88
CA PHE A 104 -3.98 6.23 4.20
C PHE A 104 -4.29 7.35 3.20
N ILE A 105 -4.13 8.60 3.64
CA ILE A 105 -4.65 9.77 2.94
C ILE A 105 -3.54 10.81 2.78
N ASP A 106 -3.40 11.40 1.60
CA ASP A 106 -2.42 12.46 1.33
C ASP A 106 -0.98 12.00 1.66
N ILE A 107 -0.50 10.94 0.98
CA ILE A 107 0.84 10.37 1.20
C ILE A 107 1.65 10.50 -0.08
N ASN A 108 2.86 11.04 0.04
CA ASN A 108 3.74 11.34 -1.09
C ASN A 108 5.07 10.58 -0.96
N PRO A 109 5.09 9.25 -1.19
CA PRO A 109 6.33 8.50 -1.07
C PRO A 109 7.27 8.80 -2.25
N ILE A 110 8.54 9.05 -1.92
CA ILE A 110 9.55 9.46 -2.90
C ILE A 110 10.78 8.56 -2.76
N GLU A 111 11.18 7.93 -3.87
CA GLU A 111 12.43 7.16 -3.99
C GLU A 111 12.63 6.07 -2.93
N THR A 112 11.55 5.45 -2.44
CA THR A 112 11.61 4.28 -1.54
C THR A 112 12.23 3.08 -2.26
N TYR A 113 12.93 2.21 -1.54
CA TYR A 113 13.69 1.11 -2.14
C TYR A 113 12.81 -0.09 -2.54
N TYR A 114 11.77 -0.38 -1.75
CA TYR A 114 10.66 -1.24 -2.17
C TYR A 114 9.50 -0.33 -2.57
N ASP A 115 8.40 -0.33 -1.83
CA ASP A 115 7.16 0.24 -2.32
C ASP A 115 6.90 1.64 -1.79
N GLY A 116 6.08 2.43 -2.47
CA GLY A 116 5.68 3.72 -1.94
C GLY A 116 4.78 3.54 -0.73
N VAL A 117 3.70 2.77 -0.92
CA VAL A 117 2.78 2.33 0.13
C VAL A 117 2.52 0.83 -0.02
N ASP A 118 2.79 0.06 1.02
CA ASP A 118 2.57 -1.38 1.11
C ASP A 118 1.43 -1.68 2.08
N LEU A 119 0.26 -2.00 1.55
CA LEU A 119 -0.97 -2.29 2.28
C LEU A 119 -1.36 -3.76 2.16
N ASN A 120 -0.38 -4.66 2.01
CA ASN A 120 -0.66 -6.09 2.05
C ASN A 120 -0.91 -6.54 3.49
N ALA A 121 -1.76 -7.55 3.65
CA ALA A 121 -1.99 -8.28 4.88
C ALA A 121 -1.43 -9.72 4.77
N ASP A 122 -1.56 -10.35 3.61
CA ASP A 122 -1.02 -11.67 3.32
C ASP A 122 0.20 -11.58 2.40
N TYR A 123 1.23 -12.39 2.64
CA TYR A 123 2.41 -12.43 1.78
C TYR A 123 3.02 -13.83 1.65
N GLY A 124 3.40 -14.20 0.42
CA GLY A 124 4.00 -15.49 0.12
C GLY A 124 2.97 -16.61 -0.02
N THR A 125 3.39 -17.83 0.36
CA THR A 125 2.56 -19.05 0.26
C THR A 125 1.44 -19.05 1.31
N PRO A 126 0.20 -19.43 0.95
CA PRO A 126 -0.91 -19.49 1.90
C PRO A 126 -0.60 -20.35 3.13
N THR A 127 -0.79 -19.77 4.31
CA THR A 127 -0.61 -20.42 5.62
C THR A 127 -1.76 -20.01 6.53
N GLU A 128 -2.21 -20.88 7.45
CA GLU A 128 -3.34 -20.56 8.33
C GLU A 128 -3.00 -19.39 9.26
N ARG A 129 -3.93 -18.43 9.36
CA ARG A 129 -3.72 -17.20 10.11
C ARG A 129 -3.92 -17.45 11.60
N GLN A 130 -2.98 -16.97 12.41
CA GLN A 130 -3.07 -17.15 13.86
C GLN A 130 -3.68 -15.91 14.52
N HIS A 131 -4.77 -16.11 15.28
CA HIS A 131 -5.51 -15.03 15.94
C HIS A 131 -6.03 -13.96 14.97
N ASP A 132 -6.49 -14.40 13.80
CA ASP A 132 -7.15 -13.58 12.78
C ASP A 132 -8.19 -14.44 12.05
N TYR A 133 -8.85 -13.90 11.03
CA TYR A 133 -9.78 -14.66 10.20
C TYR A 133 -9.09 -15.85 9.53
N THR A 134 -9.77 -17.00 9.57
CA THR A 134 -9.26 -18.24 8.97
C THR A 134 -9.26 -18.18 7.44
N LEU A 135 -8.45 -19.03 6.80
CA LEU A 135 -8.46 -19.17 5.34
C LEU A 135 -9.81 -19.62 4.78
N ALA A 136 -10.60 -20.36 5.57
CA ALA A 136 -11.95 -20.79 5.20
C ALA A 136 -12.96 -19.63 5.21
N GLN A 137 -12.77 -18.63 6.09
CA GLN A 137 -13.61 -17.42 6.10
C GLN A 137 -13.23 -16.46 4.98
N TYR A 138 -11.92 -16.24 4.79
CA TYR A 138 -11.39 -15.39 3.74
C TYR A 138 -10.14 -16.02 3.14
N ALA A 139 -10.21 -16.30 1.83
CA ALA A 139 -9.08 -16.82 1.08
C ALA A 139 -7.84 -15.91 1.21
N TRP A 140 -6.66 -16.46 0.92
CA TRP A 140 -5.40 -15.72 0.91
C TRP A 140 -5.50 -14.49 0.00
N ASN A 141 -4.89 -13.38 0.42
CA ASN A 141 -4.95 -12.04 -0.21
C ASN A 141 -6.36 -11.42 -0.26
N ASN A 142 -7.37 -11.95 0.43
CA ASN A 142 -8.78 -11.48 0.34
C ASN A 142 -9.42 -11.17 1.71
N LEU A 143 -8.61 -10.97 2.76
CA LEU A 143 -9.10 -10.47 4.05
C LEU A 143 -9.85 -9.15 3.89
N PRO A 144 -10.91 -8.88 4.67
CA PRO A 144 -11.69 -7.66 4.56
C PRO A 144 -10.97 -6.47 5.21
N THR A 145 -9.78 -6.10 4.70
CA THR A 145 -8.90 -5.07 5.26
C THR A 145 -9.58 -3.70 5.34
N ASN A 146 -10.50 -3.42 4.40
CA ASN A 146 -11.39 -2.26 4.42
C ASN A 146 -10.68 -0.91 4.67
N HIS A 147 -9.47 -0.75 4.15
CA HIS A 147 -8.75 0.52 4.25
C HIS A 147 -9.40 1.62 3.40
N ILE A 148 -9.30 2.87 3.87
CA ILE A 148 -9.59 4.05 3.05
C ILE A 148 -8.26 4.59 2.54
N VAL A 149 -8.08 4.55 1.23
CA VAL A 149 -6.85 4.98 0.57
C VAL A 149 -7.17 6.11 -0.40
N SER A 150 -6.55 7.26 -0.22
CA SER A 150 -6.91 8.46 -1.00
C SER A 150 -5.73 9.38 -1.23
N ASN A 151 -5.63 9.96 -2.42
CA ASN A 151 -4.60 10.97 -2.73
C ASN A 151 -3.18 10.49 -2.41
N ILE A 152 -2.79 9.39 -3.05
CA ILE A 152 -1.43 8.84 -2.96
C ILE A 152 -0.66 9.31 -4.18
N GLN A 153 0.51 9.91 -3.98
CA GLN A 153 1.36 10.43 -5.06
C GLN A 153 2.75 9.79 -4.95
N ALA A 154 2.88 8.57 -5.49
CA ALA A 154 4.13 7.83 -5.49
C ALA A 154 5.04 8.28 -6.65
N TYR A 155 6.29 8.58 -6.32
CA TYR A 155 7.29 9.06 -7.28
C TYR A 155 8.59 8.30 -7.18
N LYS A 156 9.03 7.70 -8.31
CA LYS A 156 10.33 7.04 -8.45
C LYS A 156 10.65 5.98 -7.40
N THR A 157 9.63 5.25 -6.94
CA THR A 157 9.85 4.09 -6.07
C THR A 157 10.65 3.03 -6.84
N HIS A 158 11.50 2.29 -6.15
CA HIS A 158 12.32 1.25 -6.77
C HIS A 158 11.58 -0.10 -6.88
N GLY A 159 10.61 -0.36 -6.01
CA GLY A 159 9.58 -1.40 -6.15
C GLY A 159 8.31 -0.81 -6.79
N VAL A 160 7.17 -1.04 -6.13
CA VAL A 160 5.83 -0.64 -6.62
C VAL A 160 5.42 0.73 -6.07
N GLY A 161 4.69 1.55 -6.82
CA GLY A 161 4.16 2.81 -6.30
C GLY A 161 3.18 2.61 -5.13
N ILE A 162 2.15 1.80 -5.34
CA ILE A 162 1.27 1.27 -4.29
C ILE A 162 1.04 -0.23 -4.49
N TRP A 163 1.27 -0.99 -3.44
CA TRP A 163 1.02 -2.43 -3.39
C TRP A 163 0.00 -2.73 -2.29
N GLY A 164 -0.95 -3.62 -2.54
CA GLY A 164 -1.82 -4.13 -1.49
C GLY A 164 -2.61 -5.37 -1.88
N ASP A 165 -3.40 -5.84 -0.92
CA ASP A 165 -4.30 -6.98 -1.07
C ASP A 165 -5.61 -6.74 -0.30
N GLY A 166 -6.33 -7.83 -0.02
CA GLY A 166 -7.56 -7.83 0.75
C GLY A 166 -8.79 -7.56 -0.10
N SER A 167 -9.95 -7.75 0.52
CA SER A 167 -11.23 -7.34 -0.01
C SER A 167 -11.72 -6.06 0.65
N THR A 168 -12.77 -5.49 0.05
CA THR A 168 -13.42 -4.26 0.49
C THR A 168 -12.48 -3.06 0.63
N GLY A 169 -13.00 -1.91 1.05
CA GLY A 169 -12.27 -0.65 1.05
C GLY A 169 -12.39 0.13 -0.26
N PHE A 170 -11.87 1.34 -0.21
CA PHE A 170 -12.04 2.34 -1.26
C PHE A 170 -10.72 3.04 -1.55
N TYR A 171 -10.34 3.05 -2.81
CA TYR A 171 -9.09 3.61 -3.31
C TYR A 171 -9.43 4.73 -4.28
N ARG A 172 -8.99 5.95 -4.01
CA ARG A 172 -9.21 7.06 -4.94
C ARG A 172 -7.99 7.95 -5.13
N ASP A 173 -7.94 8.58 -6.29
CA ASP A 173 -6.94 9.59 -6.62
C ASP A 173 -5.52 9.06 -6.36
N ILE A 174 -5.22 7.93 -6.99
CA ILE A 174 -3.94 7.23 -6.87
C ILE A 174 -3.09 7.59 -8.07
N TYR A 175 -1.99 8.28 -7.83
CA TYR A 175 -1.01 8.68 -8.83
C TYR A 175 0.32 7.98 -8.54
N ALA A 176 0.79 7.18 -9.49
CA ALA A 176 2.12 6.59 -9.45
C ALA A 176 2.90 6.98 -10.71
N SER A 177 4.14 7.41 -10.54
CA SER A 177 4.97 7.84 -11.66
C SER A 177 6.43 7.43 -11.53
N TYR A 178 6.98 6.94 -12.64
CA TYR A 178 8.38 6.53 -12.80
C TYR A 178 8.86 5.48 -11.78
N SER A 179 7.95 4.68 -11.23
CA SER A 179 8.30 3.53 -10.41
C SER A 179 9.10 2.56 -11.27
N ARG A 180 10.21 2.02 -10.72
CA ARG A 180 11.01 1.02 -11.46
C ARG A 180 10.19 -0.24 -11.71
N GLY A 181 9.41 -0.67 -10.73
CA GLY A 181 8.38 -1.70 -10.89
C GLY A 181 7.01 -1.12 -11.27
N ALA A 182 5.94 -1.87 -11.03
CA ALA A 182 4.57 -1.44 -11.27
C ALA A 182 4.23 -0.12 -10.54
N GLY A 183 3.33 0.67 -11.11
CA GLY A 183 2.81 1.85 -10.41
C GLY A 183 1.78 1.45 -9.35
N ILE A 184 0.90 0.54 -9.71
CA ILE A 184 -0.21 0.06 -8.88
C ILE A 184 -0.25 -1.46 -9.00
N PHE A 185 -0.18 -2.17 -7.87
CA PHE A 185 -0.31 -3.63 -7.82
C PHE A 185 -1.28 -4.02 -6.71
N ILE A 186 -2.45 -4.56 -7.06
CA ILE A 186 -3.42 -5.04 -6.07
C ILE A 186 -3.76 -6.50 -6.34
N LYS A 187 -3.50 -7.37 -5.35
CA LYS A 187 -3.80 -8.81 -5.44
C LYS A 187 -5.25 -9.17 -5.09
N GLY A 188 -5.87 -8.37 -4.23
CA GLY A 188 -7.19 -8.66 -3.68
C GLY A 188 -8.37 -8.33 -4.60
N SER A 189 -9.58 -8.73 -4.18
CA SER A 189 -10.83 -8.59 -4.94
C SER A 189 -11.91 -7.81 -4.19
N GLY A 190 -12.87 -7.23 -4.89
CA GLY A 190 -14.04 -6.58 -4.31
C GLY A 190 -13.79 -5.14 -3.83
N LYS A 191 -12.73 -4.50 -4.33
CA LYS A 191 -12.43 -3.09 -4.05
C LYS A 191 -13.04 -2.18 -5.10
N ASN A 192 -13.32 -0.95 -4.68
CA ASN A 192 -13.76 0.12 -5.57
C ASN A 192 -12.60 1.11 -5.75
N PHE A 193 -12.23 1.33 -7.01
CA PHE A 193 -11.19 2.28 -7.42
C PHE A 193 -11.81 3.46 -8.15
N LYS A 194 -11.32 4.65 -7.86
CA LYS A 194 -11.68 5.87 -8.59
C LYS A 194 -10.44 6.69 -8.93
N ASN A 195 -10.30 7.14 -10.18
CA ASN A 195 -9.21 8.00 -10.61
C ASN A 195 -7.82 7.40 -10.33
N LEU A 196 -7.45 6.38 -11.09
CA LEU A 196 -6.09 5.83 -11.09
C LEU A 196 -5.27 6.47 -12.20
N THR A 197 -4.07 6.94 -11.89
CA THR A 197 -3.13 7.44 -12.90
C THR A 197 -1.78 6.75 -12.78
N SER A 198 -1.34 6.16 -13.90
CA SER A 198 -0.01 5.59 -14.07
C SER A 198 0.77 6.36 -15.12
N ILE A 199 1.96 6.85 -14.77
CA ILE A 199 2.84 7.57 -15.68
C ILE A 199 4.19 6.87 -15.73
N GLN A 200 4.51 6.24 -16.86
CA GLN A 200 5.82 5.65 -17.12
C GLN A 200 6.32 4.72 -15.99
N ASN A 201 5.43 3.92 -15.40
CA ASN A 201 5.83 2.87 -14.46
C ASN A 201 6.31 1.63 -15.22
N ASN A 202 6.81 0.63 -14.49
CA ASN A 202 7.73 -0.38 -15.02
C ASN A 202 8.91 0.29 -15.74
N ALA A 203 9.51 1.31 -15.09
CA ALA A 203 10.60 2.08 -15.68
C ALA A 203 11.91 1.26 -15.80
N ALA A 204 12.04 0.16 -15.06
CA ALA A 204 13.11 -0.82 -15.24
C ALA A 204 12.92 -1.70 -16.48
N ASN A 205 11.72 -1.67 -17.08
CA ASN A 205 11.35 -2.46 -18.26
C ASN A 205 11.46 -3.98 -18.03
N THR A 206 11.10 -4.42 -16.83
CA THR A 206 11.18 -5.82 -16.40
C THR A 206 10.17 -6.68 -17.18
N PRO A 207 10.59 -7.79 -17.81
CA PRO A 207 9.67 -8.69 -18.49
C PRO A 207 8.61 -9.28 -17.54
N GLY A 208 7.35 -9.26 -17.97
CA GLY A 208 6.22 -9.78 -17.19
C GLY A 208 5.66 -8.82 -16.14
N GLU A 209 6.23 -7.62 -15.99
CA GLU A 209 5.74 -6.59 -15.08
C GLU A 209 4.86 -5.58 -15.82
N ASN A 210 3.66 -5.34 -15.30
CA ASN A 210 2.71 -4.39 -15.87
C ASN A 210 2.80 -3.03 -15.16
N GLN A 211 2.25 -1.96 -15.75
CA GLN A 211 2.20 -0.70 -15.02
C GLN A 211 1.11 -0.67 -13.95
N ILE A 212 -0.05 -1.23 -14.26
CA ILE A 212 -1.15 -1.44 -13.33
C ILE A 212 -1.50 -2.93 -13.36
N THR A 213 -1.48 -3.57 -12.20
CA THR A 213 -1.91 -4.96 -12.00
C THR A 213 -3.02 -4.99 -10.96
N LEU A 214 -4.18 -5.53 -11.32
CA LEU A 214 -5.32 -5.75 -10.43
C LEU A 214 -5.79 -7.20 -10.62
N ASP A 215 -5.20 -8.14 -9.86
CA ASP A 215 -5.40 -9.58 -10.08
C ASP A 215 -6.83 -10.04 -9.79
N GLY A 216 -7.42 -9.46 -8.74
CA GLY A 216 -8.76 -9.79 -8.29
C GLY A 216 -9.89 -9.12 -9.09
N ALA A 217 -11.12 -9.49 -8.77
CA ALA A 217 -12.31 -8.90 -9.38
C ALA A 217 -12.67 -7.57 -8.71
N ASN A 218 -12.38 -6.44 -9.36
CA ASN A 218 -12.59 -5.09 -8.81
C ASN A 218 -13.46 -4.21 -9.71
N ILE A 219 -13.96 -3.11 -9.18
CA ILE A 219 -14.68 -2.09 -9.95
C ILE A 219 -13.82 -0.84 -10.02
N ILE A 220 -13.54 -0.36 -11.23
CA ILE A 220 -12.63 0.76 -11.47
C ILE A 220 -13.32 1.80 -12.35
N ASP A 221 -13.40 3.03 -11.85
CA ASP A 221 -13.92 4.20 -12.56
C ASP A 221 -12.82 5.25 -12.73
N GLY A 222 -12.39 5.45 -13.98
CA GLY A 222 -11.36 6.43 -14.32
C GLY A 222 -9.96 5.84 -14.18
N VAL A 223 -9.34 5.51 -15.31
CA VAL A 223 -7.95 5.10 -15.39
C VAL A 223 -7.26 5.95 -16.44
N ASN A 224 -6.14 6.57 -16.10
CA ASN A 224 -5.32 7.35 -16.99
C ASN A 224 -3.92 6.74 -17.09
N ILE A 225 -3.48 6.38 -18.29
CA ILE A 225 -2.17 5.77 -18.52
C ILE A 225 -1.39 6.62 -19.51
N ILE A 226 -0.19 7.04 -19.09
CA ILE A 226 0.72 7.86 -19.89
C ILE A 226 2.05 7.13 -20.03
N ASN A 227 2.34 6.67 -21.26
CA ASN A 227 3.59 6.03 -21.63
C ASN A 227 4.38 6.95 -22.56
N TYR A 228 5.60 7.30 -22.17
CA TYR A 228 6.59 7.94 -23.05
C TYR A 228 7.39 6.88 -23.81
N THR A 229 7.60 5.72 -23.21
CA THR A 229 8.13 4.51 -23.85
C THR A 229 7.24 3.32 -23.50
N GLN A 230 7.10 2.37 -24.43
CA GLN A 230 6.31 1.17 -24.19
C GLN A 230 7.08 0.22 -23.25
N PRO A 231 6.51 -0.16 -22.10
CA PRO A 231 7.09 -1.20 -21.25
C PRO A 231 6.95 -2.57 -21.93
N THR A 232 7.77 -3.54 -21.51
CA THR A 232 7.72 -4.93 -21.98
C THR A 232 6.46 -5.68 -21.53
N GLY A 233 5.83 -5.27 -20.42
CA GLY A 233 4.54 -5.79 -19.98
C GLY A 233 3.34 -4.95 -20.43
N LEU A 234 2.20 -5.20 -19.79
CA LEU A 234 0.93 -4.54 -20.11
C LEU A 234 0.86 -3.16 -19.44
N ALA A 235 0.14 -2.23 -20.06
CA ALA A 235 -0.23 -0.96 -19.47
C ALA A 235 -1.21 -1.18 -18.31
N ILE A 236 -2.18 -2.07 -18.51
CA ILE A 236 -3.08 -2.52 -17.45
C ILE A 236 -3.37 -4.00 -17.64
N PHE A 237 -3.28 -4.74 -16.53
CA PHE A 237 -3.70 -6.13 -16.39
C PHE A 237 -4.72 -6.20 -15.25
N ALA A 238 -6.00 -6.29 -15.60
CA ALA A 238 -7.12 -6.34 -14.69
C ALA A 238 -8.20 -7.32 -15.20
N PRO A 239 -7.84 -8.59 -15.49
CA PRO A 239 -8.66 -9.51 -16.30
C PRO A 239 -10.02 -9.86 -15.67
N ASN A 240 -10.13 -9.75 -14.35
CA ASN A 240 -11.34 -10.06 -13.60
C ASN A 240 -12.13 -8.81 -13.20
N SER A 241 -11.62 -7.62 -13.53
CA SER A 241 -12.18 -6.36 -13.09
C SER A 241 -13.07 -5.71 -14.15
N THR A 242 -14.00 -4.87 -13.71
CA THR A 242 -14.75 -3.98 -14.59
C THR A 242 -14.07 -2.61 -14.60
N VAL A 243 -13.56 -2.19 -15.77
CA VAL A 243 -12.94 -0.89 -15.97
C VAL A 243 -13.87 0.01 -16.78
N THR A 244 -14.13 1.22 -16.27
CA THR A 244 -14.87 2.27 -16.96
C THR A 244 -14.00 3.54 -17.05
N ASN A 245 -14.23 4.36 -18.07
CA ASN A 245 -13.49 5.62 -18.28
C ASN A 245 -11.96 5.43 -18.38
N LEU A 246 -11.51 4.47 -19.20
CA LEU A 246 -10.09 4.27 -19.51
C LEU A 246 -9.61 5.29 -20.56
N ASN A 247 -8.60 6.08 -20.19
CA ASN A 247 -7.86 6.98 -21.06
C ASN A 247 -6.40 6.51 -21.21
N ALA A 248 -6.06 5.95 -22.37
CA ALA A 248 -4.72 5.42 -22.65
C ALA A 248 -4.32 5.68 -24.13
N PRO A 249 -4.19 6.94 -24.57
CA PRO A 249 -4.14 7.30 -25.99
C PRO A 249 -2.88 6.81 -26.73
N SER A 250 -1.77 6.59 -26.03
CA SER A 250 -0.51 6.09 -26.61
C SER A 250 -0.27 4.60 -26.34
N VAL A 251 -1.25 3.87 -25.82
CA VAL A 251 -1.12 2.46 -25.42
C VAL A 251 -1.76 1.57 -26.49
N PRO A 252 -1.05 0.56 -27.03
CA PRO A 252 -1.65 -0.37 -27.98
C PRO A 252 -2.70 -1.25 -27.28
N SER A 253 -3.77 -1.63 -27.99
CA SER A 253 -4.85 -2.44 -27.40
C SER A 253 -4.37 -3.80 -26.87
N SER A 254 -3.30 -4.36 -27.42
CA SER A 254 -2.67 -5.59 -26.93
C SER A 254 -2.00 -5.44 -25.55
N SER A 255 -1.88 -4.21 -25.05
CA SER A 255 -1.31 -3.86 -23.74
C SER A 255 -2.40 -3.62 -22.67
N ILE A 256 -3.66 -3.89 -23.02
CA ILE A 256 -4.83 -3.76 -22.13
C ILE A 256 -5.46 -5.14 -22.02
N ASN A 257 -5.56 -5.66 -20.80
CA ASN A 257 -6.16 -6.96 -20.48
C ASN A 257 -7.10 -6.82 -19.29
#